data_AF-A0A8S2W5S8-F1
#
_entry.id   AF-A0A8S2W5S8-F1
#
_cell.length_a   1.000
_cell.length_b   1.000
_cell.length_c   1.000
_cell.angle_alpha   90.00
_cell.angle_beta   90.00
_cell.angle_gamma   90.00
#
_symmetry.space_group_name_H-M   'P 1'
#
loop_
_entity.id
_entity.type
_entity.pdbx_description
1 polymer ?
#
loop_
_entity_poly.entity_id
_entity_poly.type
_entity_poly.pdbx_seq_one_letter_code
_entity_poly.pdbx_strand_id
1 'polypeptide(L)' 'MIFSTTDYEYGGISDFLYEQYGLTGDRRFFLMAQQFEDGEFLGALSLNADFLTGLHANSHVPPVLGGGRRYAVTGEPEYR' A
#
# COMPACT_ATOMS: atom_id res chain seq x y z
N MET A 1 2.17 -21.05 11.34
CA MET A 1 2.26 -20.05 10.27
C MET A 1 1.04 -19.17 10.40
N ILE A 2 1.23 -17.90 10.74
CA ILE A 2 0.17 -16.90 10.68
C ILE A 2 0.34 -16.27 9.31
N PHE A 3 -0.64 -16.45 8.43
CA PHE A 3 -0.66 -15.77 7.13
C PHE A 3 -1.20 -14.35 7.33
N SER A 4 -0.57 -13.38 6.68
CA SER A 4 -1.10 -12.02 6.56
C SER A 4 -2.12 -11.96 5.41
N THR A 5 -3.06 -11.03 5.48
CA THR A 5 -3.95 -10.73 4.35
C THR A 5 -3.15 -10.27 3.12
N THR A 6 -1.96 -9.73 3.32
CA THR A 6 -1.05 -9.29 2.24
C THR A 6 -0.28 -10.40 1.56
N ASP A 7 -0.32 -11.64 2.07
CA ASP A 7 0.36 -12.79 1.45
C ASP A 7 -0.35 -13.29 0.18
N TYR A 8 -1.59 -12.85 -0.05
CA TYR A 8 -2.41 -13.16 -1.22
C TYR A 8 -2.60 -11.92 -2.09
N GLU A 9 -3.13 -12.07 -3.31
CA GLU A 9 -3.49 -10.90 -4.12
C GLU A 9 -4.71 -10.17 -3.51
N TYR A 10 -4.49 -8.97 -2.97
CA TYR A 10 -5.54 -8.10 -2.40
C TYR A 10 -5.86 -6.88 -3.27
N GLY A 11 -5.16 -6.72 -4.40
CA GLY A 11 -5.40 -5.63 -5.35
C GLY A 11 -5.22 -4.24 -4.73
N GLY A 12 -5.97 -3.25 -5.24
CA GLY A 12 -5.85 -1.84 -4.85
C GLY A 12 -6.68 -1.42 -3.64
N ILE A 13 -6.91 -2.31 -2.66
CA ILE A 13 -7.77 -1.99 -1.51
C ILE A 13 -7.23 -0.81 -0.70
N SER A 14 -5.91 -0.74 -0.49
CA SER A 14 -5.28 0.39 0.22
C SER A 14 -5.45 1.72 -0.53
N ASP A 15 -5.25 1.74 -1.86
CA ASP A 15 -5.49 2.93 -2.70
C ASP A 15 -6.94 3.41 -2.58
N PHE A 16 -7.92 2.51 -2.75
CA PHE A 16 -9.33 2.85 -2.61
C PHE A 16 -9.65 3.45 -1.23
N LEU A 17 -9.14 2.86 -0.15
CA LEU A 17 -9.41 3.31 1.22
C LEU A 17 -8.71 4.65 1.53
N TYR A 18 -7.49 4.88 1.05
CA TYR A 18 -6.83 6.17 1.20
C TYR A 18 -7.54 7.27 0.40
N GLU A 19 -8.07 6.97 -0.79
CA GLU A 19 -8.92 7.89 -1.53
C GLU A 19 -10.20 8.23 -0.74
N GLN A 20 -10.87 7.23 -0.14
CA GLN A 20 -12.03 7.49 0.73
C GLN A 20 -11.67 8.36 1.92
N TYR A 21 -10.49 8.16 2.53
CA TYR A 21 -10.00 9.03 3.60
C TYR A 21 -9.77 10.46 3.09
N GLY A 22 -9.11 10.65 1.95
CA GLY A 22 -8.86 11.98 1.36
C GLY A 22 -10.16 12.75 1.05
N LEU A 23 -11.19 12.05 0.58
CA LEU A 23 -12.49 12.65 0.25
C LEU A 23 -13.34 12.99 1.47
N THR A 24 -13.28 12.19 2.53
CA THR A 24 -14.22 12.29 3.67
C THR A 24 -13.60 12.86 4.95
N GLY A 25 -12.28 12.75 5.11
CA GLY A 25 -11.58 13.00 6.37
C GLY A 25 -11.82 11.94 7.45
N ASP A 26 -12.58 10.87 7.17
CA ASP A 26 -12.90 9.85 8.17
C ASP A 26 -11.71 8.91 8.40
N ARG A 27 -11.13 9.02 9.59
CA ARG A 27 -9.94 8.26 10.02
C ARG A 27 -10.14 6.75 10.00
N ARG A 28 -11.38 6.24 10.01
CA ARG A 28 -11.64 4.79 9.91
C ARG A 28 -11.14 4.21 8.60
N PHE A 29 -11.27 4.96 7.49
CA PHE A 29 -10.73 4.54 6.20
C PHE A 29 -9.20 4.51 6.22
N PHE A 30 -8.57 5.51 6.83
CA PHE A 30 -7.12 5.53 6.99
C PHE A 30 -6.60 4.31 7.77
N LEU A 31 -7.21 4.03 8.94
CA LEU A 31 -6.80 2.89 9.77
C LEU A 31 -7.03 1.54 9.07
N MET A 32 -8.09 1.43 8.26
CA MET A 32 -8.36 0.23 7.48
C MET A 32 -7.38 0.09 6.32
N ALA A 33 -7.03 1.19 5.64
CA ALA A 33 -6.05 1.18 4.55
C ALA A 33 -4.70 0.62 5.00
N GLN A 34 -4.26 0.98 6.20
CA GLN A 34 -3.02 0.46 6.81
C GLN A 34 -3.02 -1.07 7.00
N GLN A 35 -4.19 -1.71 7.12
CA GLN A 35 -4.26 -3.18 7.25
C GLN A 35 -4.04 -3.90 5.90
N PHE A 36 -4.18 -3.18 4.79
CA PHE A 36 -3.96 -3.68 3.43
C PHE A 36 -2.67 -3.14 2.81
N GLU A 37 -1.79 -2.57 3.62
CA GLU A 37 -0.44 -2.21 3.17
C GLU A 37 0.52 -3.36 3.41
N ASP A 38 1.23 -3.75 2.35
CA ASP A 38 2.38 -4.62 2.48
C ASP A 38 3.62 -3.80 2.84
N GLY A 39 3.87 -3.71 4.14
CA GLY A 39 5.01 -2.97 4.67
C GLY A 39 6.38 -3.56 4.30
N GLU A 40 6.46 -4.87 4.04
CA GLU A 40 7.71 -5.50 3.61
C GLU A 40 8.04 -5.10 2.17
N PHE A 41 7.06 -5.23 1.27
CA PHE A 41 7.19 -4.83 -0.13
C PHE A 41 7.45 -3.32 -0.28
N LEU A 42 6.60 -2.47 0.32
CA LEU A 42 6.75 -1.02 0.21
C LEU A 42 8.01 -0.50 0.94
N GLY A 43 8.36 -1.12 2.07
CA GLY A 43 9.58 -0.78 2.80
C GLY A 43 10.85 -1.10 2.03
N ALA A 44 10.89 -2.22 1.31
CA ALA A 44 12.04 -2.54 0.47
C ALA A 44 12.15 -1.59 -0.74
N LEU A 45 11.02 -1.16 -1.33
CA LEU A 45 11.00 -0.13 -2.38
C LEU A 45 11.50 1.24 -1.88
N SER A 46 11.14 1.67 -0.68
CA SER A 46 11.59 2.95 -0.12
C SER A 46 13.11 3.00 0.11
N LEU A 47 13.74 1.83 0.24
CA LEU A 47 15.20 1.67 0.30
C LEU A 47 15.88 1.61 -1.08
N ASN A 48 15.13 1.78 -2.18
CA ASN A 48 15.60 1.60 -3.56
C ASN A 48 16.20 0.20 -3.82
N ALA A 49 15.73 -0.83 -3.12
CA ALA A 49 16.14 -2.20 -3.36
C ALA A 49 15.38 -2.77 -4.57
N ASP A 50 16.09 -3.39 -5.52
CA ASP A 50 15.47 -4.15 -6.61
C ASP A 50 15.41 -5.63 -6.24
N PHE A 51 14.19 -6.11 -6.02
CA PHE A 51 13.85 -7.50 -5.74
C PHE A 51 12.63 -7.94 -6.57
N LEU A 52 12.36 -7.25 -7.68
CA LEU A 52 11.14 -7.44 -8.49
C LEU A 52 11.18 -8.70 -9.36
N THR A 53 12.37 -9.27 -9.56
CA THR A 53 12.56 -10.46 -10.40
C THR A 53 11.80 -11.66 -9.82
N GLY A 54 10.90 -12.24 -10.62
CA GLY A 54 10.11 -13.41 -10.23
C GLY A 54 8.79 -13.08 -9.52
N LEU A 55 8.50 -11.80 -9.26
CA LEU A 55 7.22 -11.36 -8.70
C LEU A 55 6.15 -11.26 -9.81
N HIS A 56 4.90 -11.60 -9.46
CA HIS A 56 3.78 -11.37 -10.36
C HIS A 56 3.44 -9.88 -10.39
N ALA A 57 3.77 -9.20 -11.49
CA ALA A 57 3.69 -7.75 -11.59
C ALA A 57 2.31 -7.17 -11.22
N ASN A 58 1.22 -7.80 -11.68
CA ASN A 58 -0.13 -7.29 -11.43
C ASN A 58 -0.57 -7.39 -9.96
N SER A 59 0.07 -8.23 -9.14
CA SER A 59 -0.18 -8.26 -7.69
C SER A 59 0.49 -7.09 -6.98
N HIS A 60 1.60 -6.58 -7.54
CA HIS A 60 2.50 -5.63 -6.90
C HIS A 60 2.34 -4.19 -7.40
N VAL A 61 1.80 -3.97 -8.61
CA VAL A 61 1.44 -2.63 -9.07
C VAL A 61 0.38 -1.95 -8.17
N PRO A 62 -0.73 -2.60 -7.76
CA PRO A 62 -1.73 -1.95 -6.93
C PRO A 62 -1.22 -1.49 -5.54
N PRO A 63 -0.41 -2.27 -4.81
CA PRO A 63 0.23 -1.79 -3.57
C PRO A 63 1.08 -0.53 -3.76
N VAL A 64 1.83 -0.40 -4.86
CA VAL A 64 2.59 0.83 -5.18
C VAL A 64 1.65 2.01 -5.36
N LEU A 65 0.52 1.83 -6.06
CA LEU A 65 -0.49 2.88 -6.20
C LEU A 65 -1.07 3.29 -4.84
N GLY A 66 -1.32 2.32 -3.95
CA GLY A 66 -1.76 2.57 -2.57
C GLY A 66 -0.75 3.41 -1.77
N GLY A 67 0.54 3.10 -1.88
CA GLY A 67 1.61 3.90 -1.29
C GLY A 67 1.62 5.34 -1.83
N GLY A 68 1.57 5.51 -3.15
CA GLY A 68 1.50 6.84 -3.76
C GLY A 68 0.26 7.63 -3.35
N ARG A 69 -0.89 6.97 -3.19
CA ARG A 69 -2.11 7.59 -2.66
C ARG A 69 -1.96 8.03 -1.22
N ARG A 70 -1.32 7.22 -0.37
CA ARG A 70 -0.99 7.61 1.00
C ARG A 70 -0.15 8.87 1.02
N TYR A 71 0.91 8.94 0.22
CA TYR A 71 1.72 10.16 0.10
C TYR A 71 0.87 11.37 -0.30
N ALA A 72 -0.04 11.21 -1.27
CA ALA A 72 -0.90 12.30 -1.70
C ALA A 72 -1.82 12.84 -0.59
N VAL A 73 -2.30 11.99 0.32
CA VAL A 73 -3.23 12.40 1.39
C VAL A 73 -2.55 12.78 2.71
N THR A 74 -1.36 12.26 3.01
CA THR A 74 -0.63 12.53 4.27
C THR A 74 0.60 13.41 4.12
N GLY A 75 1.23 13.42 2.94
CA GLY A 75 2.53 14.05 2.71
C GLY A 75 3.72 13.30 3.32
N GLU A 76 3.54 12.06 3.78
CA GLU A 76 4.61 11.25 4.39
C GLU A 76 5.70 10.88 3.37
N PRO A 77 6.93 11.43 3.47
CA PRO A 77 7.95 11.34 2.42
C PRO A 77 8.47 9.92 2.17
N GLU A 78 8.22 9.01 3.11
CA GLU A 78 8.56 7.58 3.02
C GLU A 78 7.82 6.87 1.87
N TYR A 79 6.69 7.42 1.43
CA TYR A 79 5.82 6.87 0.38
C TYR A 79 5.92 7.63 -0.96
N ARG A 80 6.92 8.50 -1.10
CA ARG A 80 7.19 9.23 -2.36
C ARG A 80 7.86 8.32 -3.39
#